data_AF-A0AAV5TNN1-F1
#
_entry.id   AF-A0AAV5TNN1-F1
#
_cell.length_a   1.000
_cell.length_b   1.000
_cell.length_c   1.000
_cell.angle_alpha   90.00
_cell.angle_beta   90.00
_cell.angle_gamma   90.00
#
_symmetry.space_group_name_H-M   'P 1'
#
loop_
_entity.id
_entity.type
_entity.pdbx_description
1 polymer ?
#
loop_
_entity_poly.entity_id
_entity_poly.type
_entity_poly.pdbx_seq_one_letter_code
_entity_poly.pdbx_strand_id
1 'polypeptide(L)'
;QSSPSLSILLLDSISRAQFARNFPKTLRLMTQSGFFVPSRYSQYFTSSELNADILLNGEERESLLDIMSNRGCITLINEEPLSHIDNSSLFSSSSSHPNFSTRPFHLFNKLQQQNEHCLSNGKSRVRSVLSPLVDFSSSFSSICHFSLTRLHSPSQPSLIASLDDHISDMLYRFLSSSASESTSLFIISPSGTQGNGLAGAVEGKSPFMAAWFPLSFRKLRNRHYSVFSYNMDKLFTTRDIRDTLRDIANATYGKVTRIDPDMEQSETTSLLNEFLPEFRNCSTINVPDENCLCMGVDEKRNETVYKDTILFDRVFDLLTTRLLQEPCIESTEIRKNGHLETHQLNSAQYGTEGDDVEWLSISFYVKLVENARSSSPFITVQGTV
;
A
#
# COMPACT_ATOMS: atom_id res chain seq x y z
N GLN A 1 -28.37 6.19 -20.67
CA GLN A 1 -27.52 6.25 -19.46
C GLN A 1 -26.39 5.27 -19.68
N SER A 2 -25.13 5.70 -19.66
CA SER A 2 -24.00 4.77 -19.74
C SER A 2 -23.85 4.05 -18.40
N SER A 3 -24.09 2.75 -18.36
CA SER A 3 -23.76 1.93 -17.20
C SER A 3 -22.24 1.92 -17.03
N PRO A 4 -21.67 2.41 -15.90
CA PRO A 4 -20.23 2.39 -15.68
C PRO A 4 -19.73 0.96 -15.62
N SER A 5 -18.67 0.68 -16.39
CA SER A 5 -17.88 -0.55 -16.25
C SER A 5 -16.77 -0.34 -15.24
N LEU A 6 -16.39 -1.41 -14.56
CA LEU A 6 -15.41 -1.40 -13.48
C LEU A 6 -14.40 -2.52 -13.70
N SER A 7 -13.11 -2.19 -13.65
CA SER A 7 -12.03 -3.15 -13.67
C SER A 7 -11.14 -2.95 -12.45
N ILE A 8 -10.79 -4.03 -11.78
CA ILE A 8 -9.97 -4.04 -10.58
C ILE A 8 -8.77 -4.96 -10.82
N LEU A 9 -7.57 -4.44 -10.65
CA LEU A 9 -6.34 -5.21 -10.51
C LEU A 9 -5.94 -5.22 -9.04
N LEU A 10 -6.11 -6.36 -8.38
CA LEU A 10 -5.61 -6.60 -7.04
C LEU A 10 -4.17 -7.11 -7.10
N LEU A 11 -3.28 -6.41 -6.40
CA LEU A 11 -1.87 -6.78 -6.24
C LEU A 11 -1.65 -7.19 -4.78
N ASP A 12 -1.20 -8.41 -4.52
CA ASP A 12 -1.04 -8.85 -3.14
C ASP A 12 0.21 -8.24 -2.47
N SER A 13 -0.02 -7.64 -1.29
CA SER A 13 1.01 -7.21 -0.33
C SER A 13 2.08 -6.28 -0.87
N ILE A 14 1.68 -5.26 -1.63
CA ILE A 14 2.55 -4.17 -2.08
C ILE A 14 2.30 -2.90 -1.26
N SER A 15 3.33 -2.42 -0.56
CA SER A 15 3.31 -1.09 0.04
C SER A 15 3.48 0.00 -1.02
N ARG A 16 2.96 1.21 -0.75
CA ARG A 16 3.16 2.37 -1.64
C ARG A 16 4.63 2.66 -1.87
N ALA A 17 5.46 2.58 -0.82
CA ALA A 17 6.89 2.83 -0.92
C ALA A 17 7.59 1.74 -1.75
N GLN A 18 7.23 0.47 -1.56
CA GLN A 18 7.73 -0.63 -2.38
C GLN A 18 7.31 -0.48 -3.85
N PHE A 19 6.06 -0.05 -4.11
CA PHE A 19 5.60 0.23 -5.47
C PHE A 19 6.46 1.32 -6.12
N ALA A 20 6.72 2.43 -5.42
CA ALA A 20 7.54 3.52 -5.93
C ALA A 20 8.99 3.09 -6.25
N ARG A 21 9.56 2.16 -5.45
CA ARG A 21 10.92 1.64 -5.69
C ARG A 21 10.99 0.64 -6.84
N ASN A 22 10.03 -0.28 -6.92
CA ASN A 22 10.11 -1.43 -7.83
C ASN A 22 9.36 -1.21 -9.15
N PHE A 23 8.48 -0.20 -9.23
CA PHE A 23 7.64 0.05 -10.40
C PHE A 23 7.79 1.48 -10.97
N PRO A 24 9.03 1.99 -11.18
CA PRO A 24 9.23 3.36 -11.61
C PRO A 24 8.64 3.66 -12.99
N LYS A 25 8.67 2.71 -13.95
CA LYS A 25 8.09 2.92 -15.29
C LYS A 25 6.57 3.00 -15.20
N THR A 26 5.96 2.08 -14.47
CA THR A 26 4.51 2.01 -14.24
C THR A 26 4.03 3.27 -13.52
N LEU A 27 4.69 3.68 -12.44
CA LEU A 27 4.32 4.88 -11.69
C LEU A 27 4.43 6.14 -12.56
N ARG A 28 5.50 6.26 -13.36
CA ARG A 28 5.66 7.38 -14.30
C ARG A 28 4.51 7.43 -15.32
N LEU A 29 4.15 6.28 -15.90
CA LEU A 29 3.03 6.18 -16.83
C LEU A 29 1.71 6.59 -16.16
N MET A 30 1.43 6.07 -14.96
CA MET A 30 0.24 6.44 -14.18
C MET A 30 0.14 7.96 -13.97
N THR A 31 1.24 8.59 -13.52
CA THR A 31 1.27 10.05 -13.31
C THR A 31 1.03 10.81 -14.62
N GLN A 32 1.66 10.40 -15.73
CA GLN A 32 1.50 11.06 -17.03
C GLN A 32 0.10 10.87 -17.63
N SER A 33 -0.56 9.75 -17.34
CA SER A 33 -1.89 9.42 -17.85
C SER A 33 -3.05 9.89 -16.95
N GLY A 34 -2.73 10.63 -15.88
CA GLY A 34 -3.72 11.22 -14.97
C GLY A 34 -4.44 10.18 -14.10
N PHE A 35 -3.72 9.15 -13.64
CA PHE A 35 -4.17 8.34 -12.51
C PHE A 35 -4.10 9.16 -11.22
N PHE A 36 -5.03 8.90 -10.33
CA PHE A 36 -4.88 9.25 -8.93
C PHE A 36 -4.02 8.20 -8.25
N VAL A 37 -2.92 8.62 -7.62
CA VAL A 37 -2.04 7.76 -6.81
C VAL A 37 -1.97 8.37 -5.41
N PRO A 38 -2.97 8.09 -4.55
CA PRO A 38 -3.11 8.72 -3.24
C PRO A 38 -1.92 8.46 -2.33
N SER A 39 -1.72 9.37 -1.39
CA SER A 39 -0.57 9.32 -0.49
C SER A 39 -0.86 8.80 0.91
N ARG A 40 -2.15 8.80 1.31
CA ARG A 40 -2.61 8.50 2.67
C ARG A 40 -3.70 7.44 2.72
N TYR A 41 -3.60 6.45 1.83
CA TYR A 41 -4.39 5.23 1.92
C TYR A 41 -3.81 4.32 3.01
N SER A 42 -4.65 3.89 3.95
CA SER A 42 -4.29 2.95 5.02
C SER A 42 -5.12 1.68 4.92
N GLN A 43 -4.53 0.53 5.23
CA GLN A 43 -5.30 -0.69 5.43
C GLN A 43 -6.19 -0.56 6.69
N TYR A 44 -7.31 -1.29 6.71
CA TYR A 44 -8.20 -1.30 7.88
C TYR A 44 -7.91 -2.48 8.80
N PHE A 45 -7.69 -3.67 8.22
CA PHE A 45 -7.28 -4.87 8.95
C PHE A 45 -5.79 -5.15 8.78
N THR A 46 -5.20 -5.95 9.67
CA THR A 46 -3.83 -6.49 9.50
C THR A 46 -3.77 -7.58 8.43
N SER A 47 -4.86 -8.34 8.23
CA SER A 47 -4.94 -9.41 7.22
C SER A 47 -5.24 -8.86 5.83
N SER A 48 -4.42 -9.27 4.86
CA SER A 48 -4.64 -8.97 3.45
C SER A 48 -5.97 -9.53 2.93
N GLU A 49 -6.30 -10.75 3.35
CA GLU A 49 -7.51 -11.47 2.97
C GLU A 49 -8.76 -10.78 3.49
N LEU A 50 -8.77 -10.33 4.75
CA LEU A 50 -9.89 -9.57 5.31
C LEU A 50 -10.07 -8.22 4.61
N ASN A 51 -8.99 -7.52 4.26
CA ASN A 51 -9.06 -6.30 3.47
C ASN A 51 -9.58 -6.56 2.05
N ALA A 52 -9.18 -7.65 1.40
CA ALA A 52 -9.68 -8.02 0.08
C ALA A 52 -11.17 -8.40 0.13
N ASP A 53 -11.57 -9.15 1.16
CA ASP A 53 -12.95 -9.59 1.38
C ASP A 53 -13.88 -8.40 1.65
N ILE A 54 -13.52 -7.49 2.56
CA ILE A 54 -14.35 -6.30 2.82
C ILE A 54 -14.44 -5.39 1.59
N LEU A 55 -13.40 -5.32 0.76
CA LEU A 55 -13.38 -4.52 -0.45
C LEU A 55 -14.30 -5.06 -1.54
N LEU A 56 -14.35 -6.39 -1.70
CA LEU A 56 -15.07 -7.06 -2.77
C LEU A 56 -16.45 -7.56 -2.37
N ASN A 57 -16.61 -8.07 -1.14
CA ASN A 57 -17.83 -8.69 -0.63
C ASN A 57 -18.58 -7.77 0.35
N GLY A 58 -17.86 -6.85 1.00
CA GLY A 58 -18.40 -5.93 2.02
C GLY A 58 -18.96 -6.64 3.26
N GLU A 59 -19.53 -5.86 4.17
CA GLU A 59 -20.00 -6.37 5.48
C GLU A 59 -21.37 -7.06 5.39
N GLU A 60 -22.25 -6.57 4.50
CA GLU A 60 -23.63 -7.06 4.33
C GLU A 60 -23.76 -8.24 3.34
N ARG A 61 -22.64 -8.85 2.93
CA ARG A 61 -22.54 -10.02 2.03
C ARG A 61 -23.08 -9.88 0.60
N GLU A 62 -23.54 -8.72 0.15
CA GLU A 62 -23.75 -8.47 -1.29
C GLU A 62 -22.43 -8.08 -1.95
N SER A 63 -21.85 -8.95 -2.78
CA SER A 63 -20.54 -8.67 -3.39
C SER A 63 -20.61 -7.72 -4.59
N LEU A 64 -19.47 -7.13 -4.97
CA LEU A 64 -19.34 -6.38 -6.23
C LEU A 64 -19.71 -7.23 -7.44
N LEU A 65 -19.42 -8.54 -7.39
CA LEU A 65 -19.84 -9.47 -8.45
C LEU A 65 -21.36 -9.55 -8.52
N ASP A 66 -22.04 -9.68 -7.38
CA ASP A 66 -23.50 -9.71 -7.30
C ASP A 66 -24.12 -8.42 -7.83
N ILE A 67 -23.63 -7.26 -7.37
CA ILE A 67 -24.10 -5.94 -7.81
C ILE A 67 -23.99 -5.81 -9.33
N MET A 68 -22.82 -6.11 -9.89
CA MET A 68 -22.56 -5.95 -11.33
C MET A 68 -23.36 -6.97 -12.16
N SER A 69 -23.47 -8.21 -11.68
CA SER A 69 -24.27 -9.28 -12.31
C SER A 69 -25.76 -8.91 -12.33
N ASN A 70 -26.31 -8.43 -11.21
CA ASN A 70 -27.70 -8.00 -11.08
C ASN A 70 -28.04 -6.82 -11.99
N ARG A 71 -27.06 -5.96 -12.30
CA ARG A 71 -27.18 -4.89 -13.29
C ARG A 71 -27.08 -5.37 -14.75
N GLY A 72 -26.90 -6.67 -14.98
CA GLY A 72 -26.75 -7.27 -16.30
C GLY A 72 -25.38 -7.05 -16.95
N CYS A 73 -24.35 -6.73 -16.16
CA CYS A 73 -23.00 -6.54 -16.66
C CYS A 73 -22.32 -7.90 -16.90
N ILE A 74 -21.50 -8.00 -17.95
CA ILE A 74 -20.69 -9.19 -18.19
C ILE A 74 -19.51 -9.20 -17.21
N THR A 75 -19.24 -10.34 -16.59
CA THR A 75 -18.28 -10.45 -15.47
C THR A 75 -17.11 -11.38 -15.80
N LEU A 76 -15.90 -10.96 -15.43
CA LEU A 76 -14.67 -11.75 -15.51
C LEU A 76 -13.99 -11.81 -14.14
N ILE A 77 -13.70 -13.04 -13.67
CA ILE A 77 -12.86 -13.29 -12.51
C ILE A 77 -11.57 -13.98 -12.95
N ASN A 78 -10.45 -13.29 -12.77
CA ASN A 78 -9.15 -13.68 -13.28
C ASN A 78 -8.12 -13.75 -12.14
N GLU A 79 -8.08 -14.88 -11.47
CA GLU A 79 -7.24 -15.07 -10.28
C GLU A 79 -6.02 -15.93 -10.60
N GLU A 80 -4.85 -15.40 -10.30
CA GLU A 80 -3.64 -16.19 -10.19
C GLU A 80 -3.76 -17.13 -8.98
N PRO A 81 -3.59 -18.45 -9.11
CA PRO A 81 -3.65 -19.35 -7.95
C PRO A 81 -2.34 -19.31 -7.16
N LEU A 82 -2.40 -19.34 -5.83
CA LEU A 82 -1.21 -19.38 -4.95
C LEU A 82 -0.44 -20.69 -5.06
N SER A 83 -1.14 -21.80 -5.27
CA SER A 83 -0.57 -23.14 -5.47
C SER A 83 -1.46 -23.96 -6.41
N HIS A 84 -1.03 -25.16 -6.78
CA HIS A 84 -1.86 -26.06 -7.60
C HIS A 84 -3.02 -26.71 -6.80
N ILE A 85 -3.03 -26.60 -5.47
CA ILE A 85 -4.06 -27.12 -4.55
C ILE A 85 -4.89 -25.97 -3.97
N ASP A 86 -4.68 -24.74 -4.45
CA ASP A 86 -5.38 -23.58 -3.96
C ASP A 86 -6.86 -23.60 -4.42
N ASN A 87 -7.75 -23.78 -3.46
CA ASN A 87 -9.21 -23.74 -3.65
C ASN A 87 -9.83 -22.41 -3.20
N SER A 88 -9.03 -21.45 -2.75
CA SER A 88 -9.54 -20.15 -2.32
C SER A 88 -9.99 -19.34 -3.53
N SER A 89 -11.22 -18.82 -3.47
CA SER A 89 -11.79 -17.91 -4.47
C SER A 89 -12.33 -16.70 -3.74
N LEU A 90 -11.99 -15.50 -4.19
CA LEU A 90 -12.44 -14.26 -3.56
C LEU A 90 -13.96 -14.08 -3.57
N PHE A 91 -14.66 -14.79 -4.47
CA PHE A 91 -16.11 -14.72 -4.61
C PHE A 91 -16.79 -16.07 -4.34
N SER A 92 -16.18 -16.96 -3.53
CA SER A 92 -16.81 -18.25 -3.19
C SER A 92 -18.13 -18.11 -2.44
N SER A 93 -18.36 -16.97 -1.79
CA SER A 93 -19.58 -16.63 -1.05
C SER A 93 -20.60 -15.82 -1.86
N SER A 94 -20.27 -15.43 -3.10
CA SER A 94 -21.18 -14.65 -3.96
C SER A 94 -22.37 -15.50 -4.42
N SER A 95 -23.53 -14.88 -4.54
CA SER A 95 -24.72 -15.55 -5.08
C SER A 95 -24.66 -15.70 -6.61
N SER A 96 -23.92 -14.80 -7.27
CA SER A 96 -23.73 -14.74 -8.71
C SER A 96 -22.50 -15.52 -9.13
N HIS A 97 -22.60 -16.17 -10.28
CA HIS A 97 -21.47 -16.83 -10.92
C HIS A 97 -20.90 -15.93 -12.02
N PRO A 98 -19.57 -15.80 -12.13
CA PRO A 98 -19.00 -14.97 -13.18
C PRO A 98 -19.22 -15.59 -14.56
N ASN A 99 -19.43 -14.75 -15.57
CA ASN A 99 -19.58 -15.23 -16.95
C ASN A 99 -18.29 -15.87 -17.47
N PHE A 100 -17.14 -15.32 -17.06
CA PHE A 100 -15.83 -15.82 -17.41
C PHE A 100 -14.98 -16.04 -16.16
N SER A 101 -14.33 -17.20 -16.09
CA SER A 101 -13.28 -17.47 -15.10
C SER A 101 -12.06 -18.07 -15.78
N THR A 102 -10.89 -17.48 -15.54
CA THR A 102 -9.61 -17.99 -16.08
C THR A 102 -8.88 -18.89 -15.08
N ARG A 103 -9.42 -19.08 -13.86
CA ARG A 103 -8.77 -19.87 -12.81
C ARG A 103 -8.39 -21.28 -13.27
N PRO A 104 -9.25 -22.06 -13.98
CA PRO A 104 -8.86 -23.39 -14.47
C PRO A 104 -7.67 -23.34 -15.43
N PHE A 105 -7.58 -22.31 -16.27
CA PHE A 105 -6.46 -22.10 -17.18
C PHE A 105 -5.16 -21.78 -16.42
N HIS A 106 -5.23 -20.94 -15.39
CA HIS A 106 -4.06 -20.62 -14.57
C HIS A 106 -3.57 -21.80 -13.71
N LEU A 107 -4.49 -22.63 -13.19
CA LEU A 107 -4.15 -23.88 -12.52
C LEU A 107 -3.43 -24.85 -13.47
N PHE A 108 -3.94 -25.02 -14.69
CA PHE A 108 -3.28 -25.83 -15.71
C PHE A 108 -1.86 -25.31 -16.02
N ASN A 109 -1.72 -24.00 -16.25
CA ASN A 109 -0.42 -23.37 -16.52
C ASN A 109 0.58 -23.55 -15.37
N LYS A 110 0.11 -23.55 -14.12
CA LYS A 110 0.96 -23.75 -12.95
C LYS A 110 1.51 -25.18 -12.83
N LEU A 111 0.76 -26.18 -13.30
CA LEU A 111 1.23 -27.57 -13.42
C LEU A 111 2.26 -27.74 -14.55
N GLN A 112 2.18 -26.87 -15.57
CA GLN A 112 2.98 -26.94 -16.79
C GLN A 112 4.02 -25.80 -16.86
N GLN A 113 4.45 -25.24 -15.74
CA GLN A 113 5.42 -24.14 -15.74
C GLN A 113 6.85 -24.67 -15.91
N GLN A 114 7.68 -23.95 -16.68
CA GLN A 114 9.10 -24.28 -16.83
C GLN A 114 9.93 -23.70 -15.69
N ASN A 115 9.63 -22.46 -15.30
CA ASN A 115 10.24 -21.76 -14.18
C ASN A 115 9.27 -20.69 -13.63
N GLU A 116 9.71 -19.91 -12.66
CA GLU A 116 8.88 -18.89 -11.99
C GLU A 116 8.40 -17.76 -12.92
N HIS A 117 9.13 -17.51 -14.02
CA HIS A 117 8.85 -16.42 -14.97
C HIS A 117 8.10 -16.88 -16.23
N CYS A 118 8.29 -18.12 -16.68
CA CYS A 118 7.88 -18.60 -18.00
C CYS A 118 7.00 -19.86 -17.94
N LEU A 119 5.97 -19.87 -18.79
CA LEU A 119 5.15 -21.03 -19.10
C LEU A 119 5.90 -21.99 -20.05
N SER A 120 5.45 -23.25 -20.15
CA SER A 120 6.05 -24.24 -21.08
C SER A 120 6.10 -23.84 -22.55
N ASN A 121 5.25 -22.91 -22.97
CA ASN A 121 5.25 -22.37 -24.33
C ASN A 121 6.16 -21.14 -24.51
N GLY A 122 7.01 -20.82 -23.53
CA GLY A 122 7.92 -19.68 -23.54
C GLY A 122 7.27 -18.31 -23.27
N LYS A 123 5.95 -18.25 -23.01
CA LYS A 123 5.27 -16.99 -22.66
C LYS A 123 5.52 -16.61 -21.19
N SER A 124 5.58 -15.32 -20.91
CA SER A 124 5.62 -14.80 -19.53
C SER A 124 4.37 -15.22 -18.75
N ARG A 125 4.59 -15.76 -17.55
CA ARG A 125 3.55 -16.18 -16.61
C ARG A 125 2.70 -14.99 -16.18
N VAL A 126 3.35 -13.91 -15.73
CA VAL A 126 2.69 -12.67 -15.29
C VAL A 126 1.87 -12.06 -16.42
N ARG A 127 2.43 -11.99 -17.64
CA ARG A 127 1.71 -11.44 -18.80
C ARG A 127 0.46 -12.26 -19.12
N SER A 128 0.49 -13.57 -18.93
CA SER A 128 -0.67 -14.45 -19.15
C SER A 128 -1.81 -14.18 -18.16
N VAL A 129 -1.50 -13.72 -16.94
CA VAL A 129 -2.48 -13.29 -15.94
C VAL A 129 -2.98 -11.88 -16.24
N LEU A 130 -2.11 -10.95 -16.67
CA LEU A 130 -2.51 -9.56 -16.88
C LEU A 130 -3.28 -9.32 -18.20
N SER A 131 -2.99 -10.09 -19.26
CA SER A 131 -3.59 -9.85 -20.59
C SER A 131 -5.13 -10.00 -20.61
N PRO A 132 -5.75 -11.00 -19.94
CA PRO A 132 -7.20 -11.13 -19.89
C PRO A 132 -7.94 -9.87 -19.43
N LEU A 133 -7.37 -9.08 -18.50
CA LEU A 133 -8.00 -7.83 -18.06
C LEU A 133 -8.20 -6.87 -19.24
N VAL A 134 -7.14 -6.62 -20.01
CA VAL A 134 -7.18 -5.68 -21.14
C VAL A 134 -8.04 -6.23 -22.27
N ASP A 135 -7.83 -7.49 -22.62
CA ASP A 135 -8.52 -8.13 -23.75
C ASP A 135 -10.04 -8.18 -23.48
N PHE A 136 -10.44 -8.48 -22.24
CA PHE A 136 -11.84 -8.49 -21.82
C PHE A 136 -12.45 -7.09 -21.84
N SER A 137 -11.83 -6.11 -21.17
CA SER A 137 -12.36 -4.75 -21.10
C SER A 137 -12.46 -4.09 -22.47
N SER A 138 -11.52 -4.39 -23.38
CA SER A 138 -11.57 -3.89 -24.75
C SER A 138 -12.65 -4.59 -25.58
N SER A 139 -12.83 -5.91 -25.43
CA SER A 139 -13.84 -6.68 -26.17
C SER A 139 -15.27 -6.28 -25.79
N PHE A 140 -15.47 -5.91 -24.53
CA PHE A 140 -16.77 -5.53 -23.99
C PHE A 140 -16.88 -4.03 -23.69
N SER A 141 -16.09 -3.19 -24.37
CA SER A 141 -16.04 -1.75 -24.10
C SER A 141 -17.37 -1.02 -24.36
N SER A 142 -18.24 -1.57 -25.22
CA SER A 142 -19.54 -1.00 -25.59
C SER A 142 -20.71 -1.45 -24.70
N ILE A 143 -20.49 -2.37 -23.77
CA ILE A 143 -21.51 -2.89 -22.86
C ILE A 143 -21.01 -2.82 -21.42
N CYS A 144 -21.94 -2.89 -20.46
CA CYS A 144 -21.54 -2.93 -19.05
C CYS A 144 -20.72 -4.19 -18.77
N HIS A 145 -19.58 -4.03 -18.10
CA HIS A 145 -18.77 -5.16 -17.68
C HIS A 145 -18.06 -4.90 -16.35
N PHE A 146 -17.73 -6.00 -15.67
CA PHE A 146 -16.93 -6.04 -14.46
C PHE A 146 -15.76 -7.00 -14.67
N SER A 147 -14.54 -6.57 -14.35
CA SER A 147 -13.39 -7.48 -14.31
C SER A 147 -12.65 -7.36 -13.00
N LEU A 148 -12.32 -8.50 -12.40
CA LEU A 148 -11.37 -8.60 -11.30
C LEU A 148 -10.18 -9.43 -11.77
N THR A 149 -8.98 -8.89 -11.63
CA THR A 149 -7.73 -9.65 -11.77
C THR A 149 -6.98 -9.63 -10.46
N ARG A 150 -6.64 -10.79 -9.89
CA ARG A 150 -5.78 -10.88 -8.69
C ARG A 150 -4.41 -11.45 -9.07
N LEU A 151 -3.36 -10.74 -8.68
CA LEU A 151 -1.97 -11.12 -8.92
C LEU A 151 -1.23 -11.30 -7.58
N HIS A 152 -0.77 -12.52 -7.32
CA HIS A 152 0.05 -12.89 -6.16
C HIS A 152 1.56 -12.81 -6.43
N SER A 153 1.96 -12.74 -7.71
CA SER A 153 3.37 -12.60 -8.11
C SER A 153 4.16 -11.51 -7.38
N PRO A 154 3.59 -10.34 -6.99
CA PRO A 154 4.34 -9.33 -6.24
C PRO A 154 4.85 -9.80 -4.87
N SER A 155 4.17 -10.76 -4.24
CA SER A 155 4.59 -11.34 -2.97
C SER A 155 5.85 -12.22 -3.10
N GLN A 156 6.30 -12.51 -4.32
CA GLN A 156 7.52 -13.27 -4.61
C GLN A 156 8.68 -12.30 -4.94
N PRO A 157 9.73 -12.23 -4.10
CA PRO A 157 10.85 -11.31 -4.31
C PRO A 157 11.56 -11.48 -5.66
N SER A 158 11.62 -12.70 -6.19
CA SER A 158 12.24 -13.00 -7.50
C SER A 158 11.49 -12.36 -8.67
N LEU A 159 10.18 -12.12 -8.52
CA LEU A 159 9.33 -11.66 -9.61
C LEU A 159 9.07 -10.16 -9.58
N ILE A 160 9.11 -9.52 -8.41
CA ILE A 160 8.68 -8.12 -8.24
C ILE A 160 9.36 -7.15 -9.22
N ALA A 161 10.67 -7.32 -9.46
CA ALA A 161 11.43 -6.48 -10.37
C ALA A 161 11.00 -6.65 -11.84
N SER A 162 10.51 -7.84 -12.23
CA SER A 162 10.02 -8.10 -13.59
C SER A 162 8.60 -7.59 -13.83
N LEU A 163 7.88 -7.21 -12.76
CA LEU A 163 6.48 -6.78 -12.88
C LEU A 163 6.33 -5.36 -13.42
N ASP A 164 7.34 -4.49 -13.28
CA ASP A 164 7.24 -3.10 -13.77
C ASP A 164 6.99 -3.07 -15.29
N ASP A 165 7.74 -3.86 -16.06
CA ASP A 165 7.55 -3.93 -17.51
C ASP A 165 6.19 -4.55 -17.89
N HIS A 166 5.73 -5.54 -17.12
CA HIS A 166 4.46 -6.21 -17.40
C HIS A 166 3.24 -5.35 -17.05
N ILE A 167 3.25 -4.64 -15.92
CA ILE A 167 2.15 -3.76 -15.52
C ILE A 167 2.17 -2.50 -16.39
N SER A 168 3.32 -1.91 -16.69
CA SER A 168 3.39 -0.75 -17.60
C SER A 168 2.91 -1.08 -19.02
N ASP A 169 3.28 -2.22 -19.60
CA ASP A 169 2.74 -2.69 -20.88
C ASP A 169 1.22 -2.89 -20.82
N MET A 170 0.72 -3.55 -19.77
CA MET A 170 -0.71 -3.75 -19.55
C MET A 170 -1.47 -2.42 -19.49
N LEU A 171 -0.98 -1.45 -18.73
CA LEU A 171 -1.59 -0.12 -18.63
C LEU A 171 -1.54 0.63 -19.95
N TYR A 172 -0.41 0.60 -20.65
CA TYR A 172 -0.29 1.23 -21.95
C TYR A 172 -1.31 0.67 -22.94
N ARG A 173 -1.46 -0.67 -22.99
CA ARG A 173 -2.45 -1.34 -23.82
C ARG A 173 -3.88 -1.00 -23.41
N PHE A 174 -4.19 -0.97 -22.11
CA PHE A 174 -5.50 -0.57 -21.61
C PHE A 174 -5.86 0.85 -22.05
N LEU A 175 -4.96 1.81 -21.81
CA LEU A 175 -5.13 3.24 -22.11
C LEU A 175 -5.17 3.56 -23.60
N SER A 176 -4.61 2.68 -24.43
CA SER A 176 -4.61 2.80 -25.89
C SER A 176 -5.79 2.06 -26.54
N SER A 177 -6.66 1.44 -25.74
CA SER A 177 -7.79 0.64 -26.23
C SER A 177 -9.13 1.33 -25.97
N SER A 178 -10.20 0.81 -26.56
CA SER A 178 -11.57 1.28 -26.29
C SER A 178 -12.00 1.09 -24.83
N ALA A 179 -11.31 0.24 -24.06
CA ALA A 179 -11.59 0.04 -22.64
C ALA A 179 -11.50 1.34 -21.84
N SER A 180 -10.51 2.19 -22.16
CA SER A 180 -10.27 3.47 -21.50
C SER A 180 -11.22 4.59 -21.93
N GLU A 181 -12.36 4.29 -22.52
CA GLU A 181 -13.41 5.29 -22.78
C GLU A 181 -14.63 5.11 -21.87
N SER A 182 -14.80 3.90 -21.33
CA SER A 182 -16.01 3.48 -20.61
C SER A 182 -15.75 2.79 -19.27
N THR A 183 -14.51 2.44 -18.95
CA THR A 183 -14.22 1.52 -17.82
C THR A 183 -13.34 2.16 -16.75
N SER A 184 -13.88 2.42 -15.56
CA SER A 184 -13.03 2.83 -14.43
C SER A 184 -12.05 1.71 -14.05
N LEU A 185 -10.77 2.03 -13.86
CA LEU A 185 -9.73 1.08 -13.51
C LEU A 185 -9.18 1.41 -12.12
N PHE A 186 -9.22 0.44 -11.23
CA PHE A 186 -8.62 0.51 -9.90
C PHE A 186 -7.50 -0.52 -9.79
N ILE A 187 -6.36 -0.10 -9.27
CA ILE A 187 -5.22 -0.97 -8.96
C ILE A 187 -4.98 -0.84 -7.48
N ILE A 188 -5.25 -1.90 -6.73
CA ILE A 188 -5.31 -1.83 -5.27
C ILE A 188 -4.48 -2.97 -4.68
N SER A 189 -3.67 -2.63 -3.69
CA SER A 189 -3.10 -3.61 -2.77
C SER A 189 -3.96 -3.65 -1.51
N PRO A 190 -4.56 -4.78 -1.13
CA PRO A 190 -5.38 -4.86 0.08
C PRO A 190 -4.60 -4.61 1.37
N SER A 191 -3.30 -4.92 1.36
CA SER A 191 -2.37 -4.72 2.47
C SER A 191 -1.01 -4.25 1.96
N GLY A 192 -0.21 -3.68 2.85
CA GLY A 192 1.19 -3.38 2.56
C GLY A 192 2.08 -4.61 2.66
N THR A 193 3.35 -4.45 2.30
CA THR A 193 4.37 -5.49 2.49
C THR A 193 4.80 -5.49 3.94
N GLN A 194 4.59 -6.61 4.64
CA GLN A 194 5.12 -6.79 5.98
C GLN A 194 6.65 -6.90 5.90
N GLY A 195 7.33 -6.21 6.79
CA GLY A 195 8.79 -6.26 6.91
C GLY A 195 9.20 -6.09 8.36
N ASN A 196 10.49 -6.29 8.61
CA ASN A 196 11.05 -6.09 9.94
C ASN A 196 11.34 -4.60 10.19
N GLY A 197 11.24 -4.22 11.46
CA GLY A 197 11.48 -2.87 11.95
C GLY A 197 10.47 -1.81 11.49
N LEU A 198 10.72 -0.55 11.83
CA LEU A 198 9.79 0.57 11.61
C LEU A 198 9.45 0.75 10.13
N ALA A 199 10.44 0.63 9.25
CA ALA A 199 10.21 0.72 7.81
C ALA A 199 9.22 -0.37 7.35
N GLY A 200 9.40 -1.60 7.82
CA GLY A 200 8.47 -2.70 7.55
C GLY A 200 7.09 -2.52 8.16
N ALA A 201 7.01 -1.99 9.39
CA ALA A 201 5.75 -1.72 10.07
C ALA A 201 4.94 -0.61 9.37
N VAL A 202 5.60 0.46 8.93
CA VAL A 202 4.95 1.54 8.16
C VAL A 202 4.55 1.05 6.77
N GLU A 203 5.44 0.33 6.09
CA GLU A 203 5.14 -0.23 4.77
C GLU A 203 3.99 -1.23 4.81
N GLY A 204 3.91 -2.07 5.84
CA GLY A 204 2.82 -3.02 6.06
C GLY A 204 1.46 -2.34 6.18
N LYS A 205 1.41 -1.12 6.73
CA LYS A 205 0.18 -0.35 6.94
C LYS A 205 -0.16 0.62 5.81
N SER A 206 0.77 0.84 4.86
CA SER A 206 0.62 1.78 3.74
C SER A 206 0.50 1.05 2.40
N PRO A 207 -0.63 0.40 2.11
CA PRO A 207 -0.85 -0.27 0.83
C PRO A 207 -0.80 0.69 -0.35
N PHE A 208 -0.44 0.15 -1.52
CA PHE A 208 -0.55 0.87 -2.78
C PHE A 208 -2.00 0.95 -3.27
N MET A 209 -2.38 2.10 -3.84
CA MET A 209 -3.61 2.25 -4.59
C MET A 209 -3.40 3.22 -5.75
N ALA A 210 -4.06 2.95 -6.87
CA ALA A 210 -4.22 3.88 -7.96
C ALA A 210 -5.62 3.77 -8.58
N ALA A 211 -6.17 4.88 -9.02
CA ALA A 211 -7.47 4.94 -9.68
C ALA A 211 -7.42 5.75 -10.97
N TRP A 212 -8.14 5.27 -11.98
CA TRP A 212 -8.33 5.94 -13.24
C TRP A 212 -9.80 5.93 -13.62
N PHE A 213 -10.29 7.09 -14.06
CA PHE A 213 -11.67 7.26 -14.50
C PHE A 213 -11.72 7.61 -15.99
N PRO A 214 -12.71 7.07 -16.73
CA PRO A 214 -12.89 7.40 -18.13
C PRO A 214 -13.32 8.83 -18.35
N LEU A 215 -12.97 9.39 -19.51
CA LEU A 215 -13.29 10.78 -19.85
C LEU A 215 -14.81 11.05 -19.77
N SER A 216 -15.63 10.07 -20.11
CA SER A 216 -17.09 10.11 -19.97
C SER A 216 -17.50 10.34 -18.51
N PHE A 217 -16.89 9.63 -17.55
CA PHE A 217 -17.11 9.86 -16.13
C PHE A 217 -16.67 11.26 -15.69
N ARG A 218 -15.46 11.70 -16.09
CA ARG A 218 -14.93 13.03 -15.74
C ARG A 218 -15.84 14.16 -16.21
N LYS A 219 -16.45 14.01 -17.40
CA LYS A 219 -17.37 14.99 -17.98
C LYS A 219 -18.76 14.93 -17.34
N LEU A 220 -19.36 13.74 -17.27
CA LEU A 220 -20.76 13.56 -16.80
C LEU A 220 -20.89 13.66 -15.28
N ARG A 221 -19.84 13.30 -14.54
CA ARG A 221 -19.79 13.26 -13.08
C ARG A 221 -18.66 14.13 -12.53
N ASN A 222 -18.42 15.29 -13.17
CA ASN A 222 -17.36 16.24 -12.79
C ASN A 222 -17.35 16.55 -11.28
N ARG A 223 -18.53 16.75 -10.67
CA ARG A 223 -18.63 17.03 -9.24
C ARG A 223 -18.07 15.89 -8.38
N HIS A 224 -18.44 14.64 -8.66
CA HIS A 224 -17.94 13.46 -7.95
C HIS A 224 -16.45 13.22 -8.20
N TYR A 225 -16.02 13.40 -9.46
CA TYR A 225 -14.60 13.34 -9.82
C TYR A 225 -13.77 14.38 -9.05
N SER A 226 -14.29 15.59 -8.86
CA SER A 226 -13.63 16.66 -8.10
C SER A 226 -13.55 16.35 -6.60
N VAL A 227 -14.60 15.74 -6.02
CA VAL A 227 -14.59 15.25 -4.63
C VAL A 227 -13.52 14.19 -4.45
N PHE A 228 -13.49 13.20 -5.35
CA PHE A 228 -12.47 12.16 -5.34
C PHE A 228 -11.07 12.75 -5.43
N SER A 229 -10.85 13.66 -6.38
CA SER A 229 -9.57 14.36 -6.53
C SER A 229 -9.16 15.11 -5.27
N TYR A 230 -10.11 15.76 -4.57
CA TYR A 230 -9.86 16.47 -3.32
C TYR A 230 -9.45 15.52 -2.20
N ASN A 231 -9.99 14.29 -2.17
CA ASN A 231 -9.73 13.33 -1.10
C ASN A 231 -8.37 12.61 -1.22
N MET A 232 -7.65 12.75 -2.33
CA MET A 232 -6.43 11.96 -2.61
C MET A 232 -5.23 12.28 -1.70
N ASP A 233 -5.27 13.41 -1.00
CA ASP A 233 -4.28 13.82 0.01
C ASP A 233 -4.81 13.68 1.44
N LYS A 234 -6.01 13.12 1.63
CA LYS A 234 -6.65 12.90 2.94
C LYS A 234 -6.50 11.45 3.39
N LEU A 235 -6.61 11.22 4.69
CA LEU A 235 -6.61 9.86 5.24
C LEU A 235 -7.93 9.16 4.88
N PHE A 236 -7.82 8.03 4.21
CA PHE A 236 -8.93 7.12 3.97
C PHE A 236 -8.44 5.67 4.02
N THR A 237 -9.39 4.76 4.16
CA THR A 237 -9.16 3.35 4.49
C THR A 237 -9.75 2.41 3.45
N THR A 238 -9.52 1.11 3.62
CA THR A 238 -10.12 0.07 2.77
C THR A 238 -11.65 0.14 2.77
N ARG A 239 -12.28 0.57 3.89
CA ARG A 239 -13.74 0.73 3.98
C ARG A 239 -14.25 1.87 3.10
N ASP A 240 -13.52 2.99 3.04
CA ASP A 240 -13.89 4.11 2.17
C ASP A 240 -13.78 3.71 0.68
N ILE A 241 -12.76 2.91 0.33
CA ILE A 241 -12.62 2.36 -1.02
C ILE A 241 -13.77 1.39 -1.33
N ARG A 242 -14.17 0.52 -0.41
CA ARG A 242 -15.33 -0.37 -0.56
C ARG A 242 -16.58 0.43 -0.93
N ASP A 243 -16.91 1.47 -0.16
CA ASP A 243 -18.12 2.28 -0.39
C ASP A 243 -18.02 3.02 -1.73
N THR A 244 -16.83 3.49 -2.08
CA THR A 244 -16.56 4.11 -3.38
C THR A 244 -16.77 3.14 -4.55
N LEU A 245 -16.26 1.91 -4.44
CA LEU A 245 -16.42 0.88 -5.47
C LEU A 245 -17.88 0.45 -5.60
N ARG A 246 -18.61 0.35 -4.49
CA ARG A 246 -20.05 0.05 -4.48
C ARG A 246 -20.86 1.14 -5.17
N ASP A 247 -20.57 2.42 -4.96
CA ASP A 247 -21.24 3.51 -5.68
C ASP A 247 -21.01 3.43 -7.19
N ILE A 248 -19.77 3.12 -7.61
CA ILE A 248 -19.45 2.92 -9.02
C ILE A 248 -20.19 1.70 -9.57
N ALA A 249 -20.16 0.58 -8.82
CA ALA A 249 -20.78 -0.68 -9.21
C ALA A 249 -22.30 -0.60 -9.23
N ASN A 250 -22.94 0.20 -8.39
CA ASN A 250 -24.38 0.44 -8.42
C ASN A 250 -24.77 1.53 -9.43
N ALA A 251 -23.80 2.31 -9.92
CA ALA A 251 -24.04 3.57 -10.64
C ALA A 251 -24.90 4.56 -9.86
N THR A 252 -24.94 4.42 -8.53
CA THR A 252 -25.63 5.30 -7.60
C THR A 252 -24.60 6.28 -7.06
N TYR A 253 -24.72 7.53 -7.47
CA TYR A 253 -23.89 8.61 -6.94
C TYR A 253 -24.78 9.46 -6.05
N GLY A 254 -24.48 9.51 -4.75
CA GLY A 254 -25.25 10.25 -3.76
C GLY A 254 -25.19 11.76 -4.00
N LYS A 255 -25.85 12.54 -3.14
CA LYS A 255 -25.62 13.98 -3.15
C LYS A 255 -24.23 14.25 -2.60
N VAL A 256 -23.47 15.11 -3.27
CA VAL A 256 -22.16 15.51 -2.74
C VAL A 256 -22.33 16.38 -1.49
N THR A 257 -21.71 15.95 -0.39
CA THR A 257 -21.78 16.55 0.94
C THR A 257 -20.40 16.99 1.43
N ARG A 258 -20.39 17.98 2.30
CA ARG A 258 -19.24 18.34 3.14
C ARG A 258 -19.63 18.02 4.56
N ILE A 259 -18.82 17.26 5.27
CA ILE A 259 -19.03 17.06 6.70
C ILE A 259 -18.69 18.37 7.40
N ASP A 260 -19.59 18.81 8.28
CA ASP A 260 -19.30 19.89 9.22
C ASP A 260 -18.22 19.38 10.19
N PRO A 261 -17.11 20.10 10.39
CA PRO A 261 -16.06 19.72 11.32
C PRO A 261 -16.56 19.34 12.72
N ASP A 262 -17.68 19.94 13.15
CA ASP A 262 -18.25 19.76 14.48
C ASP A 262 -19.20 18.55 14.59
N MET A 263 -19.46 17.83 13.48
CA MET A 263 -20.29 16.63 13.48
C MET A 263 -19.47 15.34 13.65
N GLU A 264 -20.07 14.36 14.33
CA GLU A 264 -19.52 13.01 14.45
C GLU A 264 -19.30 12.41 13.05
N GLN A 265 -18.06 12.00 12.77
CA GLN A 265 -17.67 11.51 11.46
C GLN A 265 -18.13 10.07 11.30
N SER A 266 -18.68 9.75 10.12
CA SER A 266 -18.89 8.36 9.74
C SER A 266 -17.54 7.64 9.69
N GLU A 267 -17.51 6.43 10.22
CA GLU A 267 -16.34 5.54 10.17
C GLU A 267 -15.89 5.22 8.74
N THR A 268 -16.80 5.33 7.78
CA THR A 268 -16.59 5.01 6.36
C THR A 268 -17.47 5.89 5.48
N THR A 269 -16.94 6.28 4.32
CA THR A 269 -17.72 7.04 3.34
C THR A 269 -17.19 6.81 1.92
N SER A 270 -18.04 7.08 0.93
CA SER A 270 -17.63 7.07 -0.47
C SER A 270 -16.82 8.33 -0.80
N LEU A 271 -15.61 8.11 -1.32
CA LEU A 271 -14.70 9.16 -1.77
C LEU A 271 -15.25 9.94 -2.98
N LEU A 272 -16.37 9.52 -3.56
CA LEU A 272 -17.06 10.22 -4.64
C LEU A 272 -18.15 11.18 -4.16
N ASN A 273 -18.65 10.99 -2.94
CA ASN A 273 -19.80 11.73 -2.44
C ASN A 273 -19.43 12.70 -1.33
N GLU A 274 -18.38 12.43 -0.56
CA GLU A 274 -18.08 13.22 0.62
C GLU A 274 -16.70 13.86 0.57
N PHE A 275 -16.63 15.15 0.87
CA PHE A 275 -15.34 15.82 1.10
C PHE A 275 -14.84 15.45 2.49
N LEU A 276 -13.68 14.78 2.54
CA LEU A 276 -13.07 14.37 3.80
C LEU A 276 -12.48 15.57 4.55
N PRO A 277 -12.65 15.63 5.88
CA PRO A 277 -12.09 16.72 6.68
C PRO A 277 -10.57 16.62 6.78
N GLU A 278 -9.90 17.78 6.88
CA GLU A 278 -8.43 17.88 6.98
C GLU A 278 -7.86 17.19 8.23
N PHE A 279 -8.63 17.20 9.32
CA PHE A 279 -8.22 16.69 10.63
C PHE A 279 -8.56 15.20 10.83
N ARG A 280 -9.07 14.52 9.79
CA ARG A 280 -9.37 13.09 9.83
C ARG A 280 -8.11 12.30 10.19
N ASN A 281 -8.19 11.55 11.28
CA ASN A 281 -7.11 10.75 11.85
C ASN A 281 -7.63 9.37 12.27
N CYS A 282 -6.74 8.44 12.63
CA CYS A 282 -7.12 7.05 12.94
C CYS A 282 -8.18 6.93 14.05
N SER A 283 -8.09 7.75 15.11
CA SER A 283 -9.07 7.73 16.19
C SER A 283 -10.44 8.24 15.76
N THR A 284 -10.52 9.25 14.87
CA THR A 284 -11.82 9.77 14.38
C THR A 284 -12.59 8.79 13.50
N ILE A 285 -11.91 7.76 12.98
CA ILE A 285 -12.52 6.76 12.07
C ILE A 285 -12.37 5.33 12.57
N ASN A 286 -12.11 5.18 13.87
CA ASN A 286 -12.00 3.90 14.57
C ASN A 286 -11.06 2.90 13.88
N VAL A 287 -9.95 3.39 13.32
CA VAL A 287 -8.85 2.53 12.87
C VAL A 287 -8.05 2.13 14.11
N PRO A 288 -7.88 0.81 14.39
CA PRO A 288 -7.08 0.36 15.52
C PRO A 288 -5.65 0.91 15.46
N ASP A 289 -5.06 1.23 16.61
CA ASP A 289 -3.72 1.84 16.69
C ASP A 289 -2.65 0.96 16.03
N GLU A 290 -2.78 -0.36 16.14
CA GLU A 290 -1.92 -1.32 15.47
C GLU A 290 -1.99 -1.22 13.95
N ASN A 291 -3.07 -0.68 13.37
CA ASN A 291 -3.27 -0.48 11.94
C ASN A 291 -3.09 0.97 11.50
N CYS A 292 -2.91 1.90 12.44
CA CYS A 292 -2.62 3.28 12.12
C CYS A 292 -1.18 3.46 11.63
N LEU A 293 -1.01 4.20 10.51
CA LEU A 293 0.31 4.56 9.98
C LEU A 293 1.18 5.29 11.01
N CYS A 294 0.56 6.15 11.81
CA CYS A 294 1.21 6.89 12.88
C CYS A 294 1.22 6.14 14.22
N MET A 295 1.20 4.80 14.22
CA MET A 295 1.42 3.88 15.36
C MET A 295 0.72 4.16 16.72
N GLY A 296 -0.20 5.12 16.83
CA GLY A 296 -0.95 5.41 18.06
C GLY A 296 -0.09 6.01 19.17
N VAL A 297 -0.37 7.28 19.51
CA VAL A 297 0.06 8.07 20.68
C VAL A 297 1.57 8.30 20.89
N ASP A 298 1.89 9.52 21.31
CA ASP A 298 3.21 10.05 21.70
C ASP A 298 3.89 9.33 22.91
N GLU A 299 3.49 8.11 23.26
CA GLU A 299 3.99 7.44 24.45
C GLU A 299 5.18 6.51 24.14
N LYS A 300 6.34 6.91 24.69
CA LYS A 300 7.62 6.17 24.78
C LYS A 300 8.55 6.19 23.55
N ARG A 301 8.48 7.21 22.70
CA ARG A 301 9.51 7.35 21.64
C ARG A 301 10.90 7.69 22.13
N ASN A 302 11.07 8.16 23.38
CA ASN A 302 12.37 8.52 23.94
C ASN A 302 12.43 8.01 25.40
N GLU A 303 13.06 6.87 25.65
CA GLU A 303 13.67 6.67 26.97
C GLU A 303 15.08 7.27 26.90
N THR A 304 15.33 8.31 27.71
CA THR A 304 16.70 8.75 27.96
C THR A 304 17.38 7.67 28.79
N VAL A 305 18.28 6.93 28.16
CA VAL A 305 19.15 5.99 28.85
C VAL A 305 20.25 6.79 29.54
N TYR A 306 20.25 6.70 30.87
CA TYR A 306 21.17 7.42 31.73
C TYR A 306 22.57 6.79 31.69
N LYS A 307 23.58 7.60 32.01
CA LYS A 307 25.01 7.24 31.97
C LYS A 307 25.38 6.03 32.85
N ASP A 308 24.55 5.71 33.84
CA ASP A 308 24.73 4.63 34.81
C ASP A 308 24.20 3.26 34.34
N THR A 309 23.76 3.15 33.09
CA THR A 309 23.25 1.88 32.53
C THR A 309 24.32 1.11 31.74
N ILE A 310 24.26 -0.22 31.80
CA ILE A 310 25.17 -1.13 31.07
C ILE A 310 25.08 -0.91 29.55
N LEU A 311 23.90 -0.55 29.04
CA LEU A 311 23.67 -0.28 27.62
C LEU A 311 24.43 0.97 27.17
N PHE A 312 24.43 2.03 27.98
CA PHE A 312 25.17 3.26 27.71
C PHE A 312 26.67 2.98 27.58
N ASP A 313 27.24 2.24 28.53
CA ASP A 313 28.67 1.91 28.55
C ASP A 313 29.09 1.12 27.30
N ARG A 314 28.32 0.10 26.91
CA ARG A 314 28.63 -0.72 25.72
C ARG A 314 28.62 0.07 24.42
N VAL A 315 27.63 0.94 24.24
CA VAL A 315 27.48 1.76 23.03
C VAL A 315 28.58 2.82 22.98
N PHE A 316 28.88 3.45 24.12
CA PHE A 316 29.96 4.43 24.22
C PHE A 316 31.34 3.80 23.94
N ASP A 317 31.61 2.60 24.44
CA ASP A 317 32.86 1.88 24.21
C ASP A 317 33.05 1.50 22.73
N LEU A 318 31.99 1.02 22.06
CA LEU A 318 32.02 0.68 20.63
C LEU A 318 32.36 1.91 19.77
N LEU A 319 31.69 3.03 20.02
CA LEU A 319 31.90 4.27 19.28
C LEU A 319 33.26 4.90 19.58
N THR A 320 33.69 4.88 20.85
CA THR A 320 35.03 5.34 21.25
C THR A 320 36.12 4.52 20.57
N THR A 321 35.99 3.20 20.54
CA THR A 321 36.94 2.30 19.87
C THR A 321 37.03 2.60 18.38
N ARG A 322 35.90 2.89 17.73
CA ARG A 322 35.88 3.23 16.30
C ARG A 322 36.48 4.60 16.01
N LEU A 323 36.20 5.60 16.83
CA LEU A 323 36.68 6.97 16.62
C LEU A 323 38.17 7.14 16.94
N LEU A 324 38.70 6.43 17.93
CA LEU A 324 40.14 6.43 18.22
C LEU A 324 40.97 5.76 17.11
N GLN A 325 40.35 5.10 16.14
CA GLN A 325 41.03 4.64 14.93
C GLN A 325 41.29 5.78 13.94
N GLU A 326 40.61 6.92 14.09
CA GLU A 326 40.83 8.09 13.23
C GLU A 326 42.07 8.88 13.70
N PRO A 327 43.03 9.18 12.80
CA PRO A 327 44.32 9.76 13.15
C PRO A 327 44.26 11.19 13.69
N CYS A 328 43.11 11.86 13.57
CA CYS A 328 42.88 13.22 14.03
C CYS A 328 42.25 13.32 15.42
N ILE A 329 41.93 12.18 16.06
CA ILE A 329 41.22 12.11 17.33
C ILE A 329 42.18 11.65 18.44
N GLU A 330 42.30 12.44 19.50
CA GLU A 330 43.19 12.17 20.64
C GLU A 330 42.46 11.48 21.80
N SER A 331 41.25 11.92 22.13
CA SER A 331 40.43 11.33 23.19
C SER A 331 38.94 11.61 22.99
N THR A 332 38.09 10.81 23.63
CA THR A 332 36.64 11.04 23.70
C THR A 332 36.24 11.36 25.14
N GLU A 333 35.36 12.35 25.32
CA GLU A 333 34.84 12.76 26.64
C GLU A 333 33.31 12.89 26.61
N ILE A 334 32.65 12.31 27.62
CA ILE A 334 31.19 12.41 27.78
C ILE A 334 30.84 13.77 28.41
N ARG A 335 29.86 14.47 27.84
CA ARG A 335 29.31 15.72 28.41
C ARG A 335 28.81 15.43 29.84
N LYS A 336 28.94 16.38 30.78
CA LYS A 336 28.45 16.20 32.17
C LYS A 336 26.97 15.76 32.26
N ASN A 337 26.18 16.03 31.22
CA ASN A 337 24.79 15.58 31.03
C ASN A 337 24.63 14.84 29.69
N GLY A 338 25.44 13.81 29.45
CA GLY A 338 25.28 12.94 28.28
C GLY A 338 24.01 12.11 28.43
N HIS A 339 23.09 12.25 27.48
CA HIS A 339 21.89 11.43 27.40
C HIS A 339 21.97 10.60 26.13
N LEU A 340 21.64 9.32 26.26
CA LEU A 340 21.44 8.42 25.12
C LEU A 340 19.94 8.43 24.82
N GLU A 341 19.55 8.94 23.67
CA GLU A 341 18.17 8.87 23.23
C GLU A 341 17.95 7.47 22.65
N THR A 342 17.18 6.65 23.36
CA THR A 342 16.72 5.38 22.85
C THR A 342 15.34 5.54 22.28
N HIS A 343 15.19 5.10 21.04
CA HIS A 343 13.91 5.03 20.39
C HIS A 343 13.41 3.60 20.48
N GLN A 344 12.51 3.34 21.43
CA GLN A 344 11.79 2.08 21.57
C GLN A 344 10.43 2.19 20.89
N LEU A 345 10.04 1.15 20.17
CA LEU A 345 8.76 1.09 19.47
C LEU A 345 8.16 -0.30 19.71
N ASN A 346 7.26 -0.38 20.69
CA ASN A 346 6.51 -1.54 21.22
C ASN A 346 7.20 -2.39 22.29
N SER A 347 6.83 -2.16 23.57
CA SER A 347 7.04 -3.12 24.65
C SER A 347 5.97 -4.24 24.71
N ALA A 348 5.10 -4.34 23.70
CA ALA A 348 3.85 -5.09 23.80
C ALA A 348 3.88 -6.51 23.19
N GLN A 349 4.97 -6.97 22.57
CA GLN A 349 4.92 -8.27 21.89
C GLN A 349 6.03 -9.28 22.09
N TYR A 350 7.14 -8.98 22.77
CA TYR A 350 8.15 -10.01 23.07
C TYR A 350 8.71 -9.84 24.48
N GLY A 351 8.59 -10.90 25.28
CA GLY A 351 8.86 -10.91 26.73
C GLY A 351 10.34 -11.02 27.11
N THR A 352 11.25 -10.38 26.38
CA THR A 352 12.68 -10.38 26.71
C THR A 352 13.23 -8.96 26.63
N GLU A 353 13.65 -8.42 27.79
CA GLU A 353 14.43 -7.18 27.89
C GLU A 353 15.68 -7.30 27.00
N GLY A 354 15.68 -6.61 25.85
CA GLY A 354 16.90 -6.47 25.03
C GLY A 354 16.70 -6.22 23.54
N ASP A 355 15.51 -6.46 22.97
CA ASP A 355 15.35 -6.56 21.51
C ASP A 355 14.78 -5.30 20.81
N ASP A 356 14.41 -4.24 21.56
CA ASP A 356 13.54 -3.17 21.03
C ASP A 356 14.22 -1.81 20.80
N VAL A 357 15.52 -1.74 20.50
CA VAL A 357 16.18 -0.46 20.17
C VAL A 357 16.63 -0.44 18.71
N GLU A 358 15.93 0.33 17.87
CA GLU A 358 16.18 0.37 16.43
C GLU A 358 17.31 1.32 16.01
N TRP A 359 17.55 2.39 16.77
CA TRP A 359 18.71 3.26 16.58
C TRP A 359 19.04 4.04 17.85
N LEU A 360 20.34 4.17 18.12
CA LEU A 360 20.89 4.84 19.30
C LEU A 360 21.59 6.12 18.88
N SER A 361 21.07 7.28 19.31
CA SER A 361 21.75 8.57 19.10
C SER A 361 22.51 8.96 20.35
N ILE A 362 23.84 9.07 20.24
CA ILE A 362 24.70 9.54 21.33
C ILE A 362 25.49 10.78 20.89
N SER A 363 25.58 11.75 21.80
CA SER A 363 26.35 12.98 21.61
C SER A 363 27.50 13.05 22.62
N PHE A 364 28.74 13.16 22.15
CA PHE A 364 29.91 13.31 23.01
C PHE A 364 30.97 14.21 22.37
N TYR A 365 31.92 14.67 23.19
CA TYR A 365 33.03 15.50 22.75
C TYR A 365 34.19 14.63 22.29
N VAL A 366 34.80 15.05 21.21
CA VAL A 366 36.05 14.47 20.75
C VAL A 366 37.12 15.55 20.77
N LYS A 367 38.23 15.25 21.45
CA LYS A 367 39.41 16.09 21.48
C LYS A 367 40.24 15.82 20.22
N LEU A 368 40.52 16.87 19.47
CA LEU A 368 41.37 16.81 18.29
C LEU A 368 42.84 16.97 18.66
N VAL A 369 43.73 16.30 17.92
CA VAL A 369 45.19 16.49 18.06
C VAL A 369 45.55 17.96 17.78
N GLU A 370 46.51 18.54 18.52
CA GLU A 370 46.87 19.98 18.52
C GLU A 370 47.13 20.61 17.13
N ASN A 371 47.41 19.80 16.10
CA ASN A 371 47.64 20.25 14.72
C ASN A 371 46.37 20.25 13.83
N ALA A 372 45.21 19.86 14.35
CA ALA A 372 43.96 19.92 13.62
C ALA A 372 43.49 21.38 13.50
N ARG A 373 43.27 21.88 12.28
CA ARG A 373 42.80 23.25 12.00
C ARG A 373 41.34 23.44 12.44
N SER A 374 41.10 23.56 13.75
CA SER A 374 39.80 23.87 14.34
C SER A 374 39.95 25.04 15.31
N SER A 375 38.96 25.93 15.34
CA SER A 375 38.88 27.04 16.30
C SER A 375 38.58 26.59 17.74
N SER A 376 38.21 25.32 17.91
CA SER A 376 37.96 24.66 19.21
C SER A 376 38.69 23.30 19.24
N PRO A 377 39.40 22.96 20.32
CA PRO A 377 40.04 21.65 20.47
C PRO A 377 39.02 20.51 20.64
N PHE A 378 37.73 20.84 20.81
CA PHE A 378 36.64 19.89 20.95
C PHE A 378 35.60 20.07 19.83
N ILE A 379 35.16 18.96 19.26
CA ILE A 379 34.01 18.89 18.35
C ILE A 379 32.94 17.97 18.92
N THR A 380 31.67 18.32 18.71
CA THR A 380 30.55 17.44 19.03
C THR A 380 30.39 16.44 17.91
N VAL A 381 30.43 15.15 18.24
CA VAL A 381 30.14 14.08 17.29
C VAL A 381 28.82 13.44 17.69
N GLN A 382 27.91 13.33 16.72
CA GLN A 382 26.65 12.61 16.87
C GLN A 382 26.80 11.28 16.11
N GLY A 383 26.74 10.19 16.85
CA GLY A 383 26.74 8.83 16.29
C GLY A 383 25.34 8.25 16.32
N THR A 384 24.94 7.60 15.23
CA THR A 384 23.74 6.77 15.16
C THR A 384 24.19 5.33 14.98
N VAL A 385 23.89 4.46 15.95
CA VAL A 385 24.15 3.01 15.88
C VAL A 385 22.89 2.27 15.50
#